data_AF-A0A2T5DG01-F1
#
_entry.id   AF-A0A2T5DG01-F1
#
_cell.length_a   1.000
_cell.length_b   1.000
_cell.length_c   1.000
_cell.angle_alpha   90.00
_cell.angle_beta   90.00
_cell.angle_gamma   90.00
#
_symmetry.space_group_name_H-M   'P 1'
#
loop_
_entity.id
_entity.type
_entity.pdbx_description
1 polymer ?
#
loop_
_entity_poly.entity_id
_entity_poly.type
_entity_poly.pdbx_seq_one_letter_code
_entity_poly.pdbx_strand_id
1 'polypeptide(L)' 'MPMTQQEMVKLLISIGGLKVKGGKGSHIKVKLPGVNRPIIVPSKLPKGTEHAILRQG' A
#
# COMPACT_ATOMS: atom_id res chain seq x y z
N MET A 1 11.39 3.21 13.22
CA MET A 1 11.69 2.86 11.82
C MET A 1 10.41 3.04 11.03
N PRO A 2 10.45 3.56 9.79
CA PRO A 2 9.27 3.58 8.95
C PRO A 2 8.86 2.14 8.61
N MET A 3 7.57 1.91 8.43
CA MET A 3 7.00 0.61 8.12
C MET A 3 7.58 0.04 6.82
N THR A 4 7.82 -1.26 6.75
CA THR A 4 8.26 -1.92 5.51
C THR A 4 7.12 -2.00 4.49
N GLN A 5 7.48 -2.18 3.21
CA GLN A 5 6.49 -2.41 2.15
C GLN A 5 5.55 -3.59 2.46
N GLN A 6 6.08 -4.67 3.05
CA GLN A 6 5.29 -5.87 3.35
C GLN A 6 4.32 -5.64 4.51
N GLU A 7 4.73 -4.93 5.55
CA GLU A 7 3.86 -4.56 6.66
C GLU A 7 2.73 -3.64 6.19
N MET A 8 3.04 -2.64 5.34
CA MET A 8 2.02 -1.77 4.76
C MET A 8 1.02 -2.55 3.92
N VAL A 9 1.49 -3.48 3.10
CA VAL A 9 0.62 -4.35 2.31
C VAL A 9 -0.24 -5.26 3.19
N LYS A 10 0.30 -5.82 4.28
CA LYS A 10 -0.48 -6.62 5.25
C LYS A 10 -1.57 -5.77 5.90
N LEU A 11 -1.24 -4.55 6.31
CA LEU A 11 -2.20 -3.61 6.90
C LEU A 11 -3.33 -3.30 5.92
N LEU A 12 -3.01 -2.90 4.69
CA LEU A 12 -4.01 -2.60 3.66
C LEU A 12 -4.90 -3.81 3.33
N ILE A 13 -4.36 -5.04 3.35
CA ILE A 13 -5.17 -6.25 3.17
C ILE A 13 -6.08 -6.50 4.37
N SER A 14 -5.62 -6.26 5.59
CA SER A 14 -6.43 -6.47 6.80
C SER A 14 -7.69 -5.59 6.87
N ILE A 15 -7.66 -4.42 6.21
CA ILE A 15 -8.82 -3.51 6.10
C ILE A 15 -9.66 -3.77 4.83
N GLY A 16 -9.47 -4.91 4.16
CA GLY A 16 -10.26 -5.34 3.00
C GLY A 16 -9.62 -5.07 1.64
N GLY A 17 -8.35 -4.68 1.61
CA GLY A 17 -7.60 -4.47 0.37
C GLY A 17 -7.25 -5.76 -0.37
N LEU A 18 -7.24 -5.68 -1.70
CA LEU A 18 -6.87 -6.79 -2.57
C LEU A 18 -5.62 -6.44 -3.39
N LYS A 19 -4.64 -7.35 -3.42
CA LYS A 19 -3.50 -7.23 -4.33
C LYS A 19 -3.99 -7.32 -5.77
N VAL A 20 -3.63 -6.35 -6.60
CA VAL A 20 -3.97 -6.35 -8.02
C VAL A 20 -2.75 -6.70 -8.89
N LYS A 21 -3.00 -7.33 -10.04
CA LYS A 21 -1.96 -7.65 -11.02
C LYS A 21 -1.25 -6.37 -11.49
N GLY A 22 0.05 -6.47 -11.77
CA GLY A 22 0.86 -5.35 -12.27
C GLY A 22 1.59 -4.53 -11.20
N GLY A 23 1.69 -5.05 -9.97
CA GLY A 23 2.67 -4.61 -8.97
C GLY A 23 3.56 -5.78 -8.56
N LYS A 24 4.83 -5.78 -8.98
CA LYS A 24 5.82 -6.84 -8.69
C LYS A 24 7.17 -6.18 -8.40
N GLY A 25 7.90 -6.67 -7.41
CA GLY A 25 9.19 -6.10 -7.00
C GLY A 25 9.03 -4.77 -6.26
N SER A 26 9.58 -3.69 -6.80
CA SER A 26 9.72 -2.41 -6.10
C SER A 26 8.42 -1.67 -5.83
N HIS A 27 7.29 -2.05 -6.44
CA HIS A 27 6.00 -1.41 -6.21
C HIS A 27 4.88 -2.46 -6.21
N ILE A 28 4.17 -2.57 -5.09
CA ILE A 28 2.99 -3.45 -4.94
C ILE A 28 1.76 -2.58 -5.05
N LYS A 29 0.74 -3.05 -5.77
CA LYS A 29 -0.54 -2.36 -5.92
C LYS A 29 -1.60 -3.05 -5.08
N VAL A 30 -2.30 -2.28 -4.24
CA VAL A 30 -3.41 -2.76 -3.42
C VAL A 30 -4.65 -1.93 -3.73
N LYS A 31 -5.74 -2.58 -4.12
CA LYS A 31 -7.03 -1.94 -4.36
C LYS A 31 -7.85 -2.02 -3.08
N LEU A 32 -8.19 -0.87 -2.50
CA LEU A 32 -9.14 -0.79 -1.39
C LEU A 32 -10.57 -0.66 -1.90
N PRO A 33 -11.57 -1.18 -1.16
CA PRO A 33 -12.97 -0.88 -1.38
C PRO A 33 -13.22 0.64 -1.27
N GLY A 34 -14.07 1.20 -2.13
CA GLY A 34 -14.40 2.64 -2.11
C GLY A 34 -13.32 3.59 -2.66
N VAL A 35 -12.06 3.16 -2.77
CA VAL A 35 -11.00 3.98 -3.37
C VAL A 35 -10.94 3.73 -4.88
N ASN A 36 -11.13 4.77 -5.69
CA ASN A 36 -11.19 4.63 -7.15
C ASN A 36 -9.89 4.10 -7.79
N ARG A 37 -8.72 4.45 -7.24
CA ARG A 37 -7.42 4.04 -7.78
C ARG A 37 -6.72 3.06 -6.83
N PRO A 38 -5.97 2.06 -7.34
CA PRO A 38 -5.12 1.23 -6.48
C PRO A 38 -4.07 2.09 -5.76
N ILE A 39 -3.87 1.83 -4.48
CA ILE A 39 -2.75 2.35 -3.70
C ILE A 39 -1.47 1.69 -4.19
N ILE A 40 -0.43 2.49 -4.43
CA ILE A 40 0.88 2.02 -4.86
C ILE A 40 1.82 2.07 -3.65
N VAL A 41 2.28 0.91 -3.20
CA VAL A 41 3.20 0.76 -2.07
C VAL A 41 4.62 0.52 -2.60
N PRO A 42 5.54 1.49 -2.51
CA PRO A 42 6.94 1.32 -2.93
C PRO A 42 7.74 0.46 -1.94
N SER A 43 8.83 -0.14 -2.40
CA SER A 43 9.73 -0.98 -1.59
C SER A 43 10.45 -0.21 -0.50
N LYS A 44 10.77 1.05 -0.80
CA LYS A 44 11.28 2.01 0.18
C LYS A 44 10.12 2.92 0.59
N LEU A 45 9.71 2.79 1.85
CA LEU A 45 8.62 3.56 2.44
C LEU A 45 9.23 4.61 3.39
N PRO A 46 9.55 5.83 2.94
CA PRO A 46 9.89 6.90 3.87
C PRO A 46 8.65 7.35 4.63
N LYS A 47 8.82 7.91 5.84
CA LYS A 47 7.73 8.30 6.75
C LYS A 47 6.65 9.17 6.08
N GLY A 48 7.05 10.10 5.20
CA GLY A 48 6.09 10.93 4.46
C GLY A 48 5.18 10.13 3.52
N THR A 49 5.73 9.15 2.81
CA THR A 49 4.97 8.26 1.93
C THR A 49 4.08 7.32 2.72
N GLU A 50 4.56 6.80 3.86
CA GLU A 50 3.75 6.00 4.78
C GLU A 50 2.51 6.79 5.23
N HIS A 51 2.68 8.01 5.71
CA HIS A 51 1.57 8.87 6.15
C HIS A 51 0.61 9.22 5.00
N ALA A 52 1.14 9.45 3.79
CA ALA A 52 0.31 9.74 2.63
C ALA A 52 -0.59 8.55 2.25
N ILE A 53 -0.04 7.32 2.31
CA ILE A 53 -0.80 6.09 2.04
C ILE A 53 -1.86 5.87 3.12
N LEU A 54 -1.52 6.02 4.40
CA LEU A 54 -2.45 5.85 5.51
C LEU A 54 -3.58 6.88 5.54
N ARG A 55 -3.40 8.06 4.94
CA ARG A 55 -4.47 9.06 4.78
C ARG A 55 -5.40 8.76 3.60
N GLN A 56 -4.92 7.99 2.63
CA GLN A 56 -5.66 7.67 1.40
C GLN A 56 -6.58 6.46 1.54
N GLY A 57 -6.23 5.52 2.44
CA GLY A 57 -7.06 4.38 2.83
C GLY A 57 -7.94 4.71 4.02
#